data_AF-A0A9N9P9W1-F1
#
_entry.id   AF-A0A9N9P9W1-F1
#
_cell.length_a   1.000
_cell.length_b   1.000
_cell.length_c   1.000
_cell.angle_alpha   90.00
_cell.angle_beta   90.00
_cell.angle_gamma   90.00
#
_symmetry.space_group_name_H-M   'P 1'
#
loop_
_entity.id
_entity.type
_entity.pdbx_description
1 polymer ?
#
loop_
_entity_poly.entity_id
_entity_poly.type
_entity_poly.pdbx_seq_one_letter_code
_entity_poly.pdbx_strand_id
1 'polypeptide(L)'
;PVGLFLANELAEFEIDFRIIEKLEKRPKFSRALAIAPRTMEIFDNRQLNIHLSVTYFKGLLDPFLEHGVKIKQLFLHQNVHDLSNPIKLDLSSQNSSFAFGLINRQNKTEEYLIDALYKKKSMGKKNVPNIEFCMELVRYKEEDNQIIAV
;
A
#
# COMPACT_ATOMS: atom_id res chain seq x y z
N PRO A 1 -1.26 -2.09 -5.76
CA PRO A 1 -0.70 -1.63 -4.46
C PRO A 1 0.73 -1.05 -4.51
N VAL A 2 1.71 -1.77 -5.07
CA VAL A 2 3.13 -1.34 -5.04
C VAL A 2 3.34 0.04 -5.68
N GLY A 3 2.87 0.24 -6.92
CA GLY A 3 3.00 1.54 -7.61
C GLY A 3 2.32 2.69 -6.87
N LEU A 4 1.16 2.44 -6.24
CA LEU A 4 0.44 3.44 -5.44
C LEU A 4 1.17 3.79 -4.14
N PHE A 5 1.84 2.81 -3.52
CA PHE A 5 2.68 3.06 -2.35
C PHE A 5 3.90 3.92 -2.75
N LEU A 6 4.59 3.56 -3.84
CA LEU A 6 5.71 4.35 -4.35
C LEU A 6 5.27 5.78 -4.71
N ALA A 7 4.14 5.95 -5.38
CA ALA A 7 3.58 7.27 -5.67
C ALA A 7 3.33 8.10 -4.39
N ASN A 8 2.85 7.46 -3.32
CA ASN A 8 2.68 8.13 -2.04
C ASN A 8 4.01 8.58 -1.43
N GLU A 9 5.07 7.79 -1.58
CA GLU A 9 6.41 8.17 -1.15
C GLU A 9 6.97 9.32 -2.00
N LEU A 10 6.90 9.24 -3.33
CA LEU A 10 7.36 10.30 -4.23
C LEU A 10 6.64 11.63 -3.98
N ALA A 11 5.31 11.57 -3.75
CA ALA A 11 4.49 12.73 -3.41
C ALA A 11 4.89 13.37 -2.07
N GLU A 12 5.38 12.59 -1.10
CA GLU A 12 5.81 13.14 0.19
C GLU A 12 7.00 14.09 0.02
N PHE A 13 7.89 13.77 -0.92
CA PHE A 13 9.08 14.55 -1.27
C PHE A 13 8.86 15.53 -2.44
N GLU A 14 7.62 15.72 -2.90
CA GLU A 14 7.26 16.60 -4.03
C GLU A 14 8.05 16.30 -5.32
N ILE A 15 8.44 15.03 -5.51
CA ILE A 15 9.11 14.58 -6.74
C ILE A 15 8.08 14.52 -7.88
N ASP A 16 8.47 14.89 -9.09
CA ASP A 16 7.63 14.74 -10.28
C ASP A 16 7.50 13.28 -10.69
N PHE A 17 6.26 12.81 -10.83
CA PHE A 17 5.97 11.48 -11.33
C PHE A 17 4.65 11.43 -12.09
N ARG A 18 4.43 10.33 -12.80
CA ARG A 18 3.21 10.04 -13.54
C ARG A 18 2.74 8.64 -13.17
N ILE A 19 1.42 8.45 -13.03
CA ILE A 19 0.82 7.13 -12.77
C ILE A 19 -0.05 6.77 -13.97
N ILE A 20 0.31 5.71 -14.68
CA ILE A 20 -0.48 5.11 -15.76
C ILE A 20 -0.99 3.73 -15.34
N GLU A 21 -2.22 3.41 -15.72
CA GLU A 21 -2.88 2.13 -15.45
C GLU A 21 -3.56 1.62 -16.71
N LYS A 22 -3.26 0.37 -17.09
CA LYS A 22 -3.80 -0.27 -18.30
C LYS A 22 -5.30 -0.50 -18.16
N LEU A 23 -5.75 -0.87 -16.97
CA LEU A 23 -7.17 -1.17 -16.72
C LEU A 23 -8.02 0.11 -16.79
N GLU A 24 -9.23 0.00 -17.32
CA GLU A 24 -10.19 1.13 -17.33
C GLU A 24 -10.63 1.48 -15.90
N LYS A 25 -10.71 0.46 -15.05
CA LYS A 25 -11.20 0.55 -13.67
C LYS A 25 -10.39 -0.36 -12.79
N ARG A 26 -10.40 -0.06 -11.49
CA ARG A 26 -9.74 -0.87 -10.48
C ARG A 26 -10.22 -2.33 -10.53
N PRO A 27 -9.33 -3.32 -10.33
CA PRO A 27 -9.74 -4.70 -10.22
C PRO A 27 -10.79 -4.86 -9.10
N LYS A 28 -11.88 -5.56 -9.37
CA LYS A 28 -12.91 -5.86 -8.36
C LYS A 28 -12.39 -6.82 -7.27
N PHE A 29 -11.35 -7.59 -7.57
CA PHE A 29 -10.85 -8.66 -6.70
C PHE A 29 -9.35 -8.55 -6.43
N SER A 30 -9.02 -8.93 -5.20
CA SER A 30 -7.69 -9.01 -4.61
C SER A 30 -6.96 -10.27 -5.08
N ARG A 31 -5.62 -10.21 -5.17
CA ARG A 31 -4.75 -11.38 -4.98
C ARG A 31 -3.99 -11.36 -3.64
N ALA A 32 -3.78 -10.18 -3.04
CA ALA A 32 -3.11 -10.03 -1.75
C ALA A 32 -4.13 -10.10 -0.62
N LEU A 33 -3.89 -10.95 0.38
CA LEU A 33 -4.82 -11.22 1.48
C LEU A 33 -4.36 -10.66 2.83
N ALA A 34 -3.06 -10.46 3.04
CA ALA A 34 -2.52 -10.06 4.34
C ALA A 34 -1.38 -9.05 4.20
N ILE A 35 -1.34 -8.11 5.15
CA ILE A 35 -0.27 -7.15 5.38
C ILE A 35 0.51 -7.64 6.59
N ALA A 36 1.83 -7.78 6.43
CA ALA A 36 2.70 -8.28 7.50
C ALA A 36 2.95 -7.20 8.58
N PRO A 37 3.25 -7.60 9.83
CA PRO A 37 3.71 -6.70 10.90
C PRO A 37 4.72 -5.65 10.43
N ARG A 38 5.79 -6.11 9.77
CA ARG A 38 6.86 -5.24 9.29
C ARG A 38 6.40 -4.22 8.24
N THR A 39 5.41 -4.56 7.42
CA THR A 39 4.83 -3.61 6.45
C THR A 39 4.03 -2.52 7.16
N MET A 40 3.32 -2.86 8.24
CA MET A 40 2.63 -1.86 9.06
C MET A 40 3.61 -0.92 9.76
N GLU A 41 4.73 -1.43 10.28
CA GLU A 41 5.80 -0.57 10.81
C GLU A 41 6.34 0.40 9.76
N ILE A 42 6.49 -0.04 8.50
CA ILE A 42 6.90 0.85 7.42
C ILE A 42 5.86 1.96 7.21
N PHE A 43 4.57 1.61 7.18
CA PHE A 43 3.51 2.61 7.01
C PHE A 43 3.41 3.57 8.21
N ASP A 44 3.65 3.07 9.42
CA ASP A 44 3.63 3.85 10.67
C ASP A 44 4.80 4.84 10.73
N ASN A 45 6.02 4.38 10.45
CA ASN A 45 7.21 5.23 10.44
C ASN A 45 7.13 6.36 9.42
N ARG A 46 6.37 6.18 8.34
CA ARG A 46 6.13 7.21 7.32
C ARG A 46 5.07 8.24 7.75
N GLN A 47 4.37 8.04 8.88
CA GLN A 47 3.52 9.05 9.50
C GLN A 47 4.31 10.13 10.26
N LEU A 48 5.55 9.86 10.67
CA LEU A 48 6.31 10.70 11.60
C LEU A 48 6.82 12.04 11.03
N ASN A 49 6.72 12.28 9.71
CA ASN A 49 7.12 13.57 9.12
C ASN A 49 5.99 14.62 9.07
N ILE A 50 4.81 14.33 9.63
CA ILE A 50 3.67 15.26 9.69
C ILE A 50 3.43 15.68 11.16
N HIS A 51 4.50 16.12 11.83
CA HIS A 51 4.45 16.59 13.23
C HIS A 51 4.63 18.11 13.39
N LEU A 52 4.36 18.89 12.34
CA LEU A 52 4.41 20.36 12.41
C LEU A 52 3.13 21.09 11.99
N SER A 53 2.03 20.37 11.73
CA SER A 53 0.72 21.04 11.56
C SER A 53 -0.36 20.30 12.32
N VAL A 54 -0.88 20.98 13.34
CA VAL A 54 -2.01 20.58 14.16
C VAL A 54 -3.27 20.61 13.29
N THR A 55 -3.51 19.57 12.47
CA THR A 55 -4.85 19.21 11.96
C THR A 55 -4.83 17.91 11.12
N TYR A 56 -5.37 16.83 11.69
CA TYR A 56 -6.07 15.72 11.01
C TYR A 56 -5.39 14.91 9.87
N PHE A 57 -4.06 14.82 9.78
CA PHE A 57 -3.49 13.76 8.94
C PHE A 57 -3.46 12.43 9.70
N LYS A 58 -4.58 11.71 9.66
CA LYS A 58 -4.57 10.25 9.83
C LYS A 58 -3.60 9.68 8.79
N GLY A 59 -2.51 9.07 9.24
CA GLY A 59 -1.43 8.67 8.34
C GLY A 59 -1.81 7.48 7.45
N LEU A 60 -0.87 7.03 6.62
CA LEU A 60 -1.16 6.01 5.60
C LEU A 60 -1.70 4.70 6.20
N LEU A 61 -1.36 4.40 7.46
CA LEU A 61 -1.71 3.15 8.12
C LEU A 61 -3.13 3.14 8.73
N ASP A 62 -3.66 4.31 9.11
CA ASP A 62 -4.89 4.38 9.93
C ASP A 62 -6.10 3.77 9.22
N PRO A 63 -6.37 4.02 7.93
CA PRO A 63 -7.50 3.40 7.23
C PRO A 63 -7.39 1.87 7.20
N PHE A 64 -6.16 1.34 7.15
CA PHE A 64 -5.92 -0.09 7.19
C PHE A 64 -6.23 -0.66 8.58
N LEU A 65 -5.84 0.02 9.66
CA LEU A 65 -6.11 -0.44 11.02
C LEU A 65 -7.59 -0.31 11.40
N GLU A 66 -8.28 0.71 10.89
CA GLU A 66 -9.69 0.99 11.16
C GLU A 66 -10.61 -0.06 10.51
N HIS A 67 -10.25 -0.53 9.31
CA HIS A 67 -11.11 -1.41 8.51
C HIS A 67 -10.58 -2.83 8.30
N GLY A 68 -9.34 -3.10 8.70
CA GLY A 68 -8.71 -4.41 8.57
C GLY A 68 -9.03 -5.36 9.71
N VAL A 69 -8.95 -6.66 9.41
CA VAL A 69 -9.07 -7.74 10.40
C VAL A 69 -7.70 -8.11 10.91
N LYS A 70 -7.48 -7.97 12.23
CA LYS A 70 -6.22 -8.32 12.88
C LYS A 70 -6.16 -9.83 13.10
N ILE A 71 -5.11 -10.47 12.60
CA ILE A 71 -4.86 -11.90 12.75
C ILE A 71 -3.63 -12.14 13.61
N LYS A 72 -3.75 -12.92 14.68
CA LYS A 72 -2.62 -13.24 15.55
C LYS A 72 -1.93 -14.55 15.16
N GLN A 73 -2.66 -15.44 14.51
CA GLN A 73 -2.19 -16.78 14.17
C GLN A 73 -2.62 -17.14 12.76
N LEU A 74 -1.76 -17.87 12.05
CA LEU A 74 -2.02 -18.38 10.72
C LEU A 74 -1.64 -19.86 10.70
N PHE A 75 -2.52 -20.70 10.16
CA PHE A 75 -2.30 -22.13 10.04
C PHE A 75 -2.09 -22.49 8.57
N LEU A 76 -0.92 -23.04 8.25
CA LEU A 76 -0.61 -23.52 6.91
C LEU A 76 -0.76 -25.04 6.88
N HIS A 77 -1.77 -25.49 6.14
CA HIS A 77 -1.97 -26.90 5.84
C HIS A 77 -1.26 -27.25 4.53
N GLN A 78 -0.24 -28.10 4.59
CA GLN A 78 0.50 -28.53 3.40
C GLN A 78 -0.24 -29.61 2.61
N ASN A 79 -1.05 -30.43 3.29
CA ASN A 79 -1.86 -31.47 2.69
C ASN A 79 -3.35 -31.20 2.97
N VAL A 80 -4.14 -31.04 1.91
CA VAL A 80 -5.60 -30.82 2.03
C VAL A 80 -6.35 -32.05 2.53
N HIS A 81 -5.74 -33.24 2.45
CA HIS A 81 -6.31 -34.50 2.94
C HIS A 81 -5.87 -34.87 4.36
N ASP A 82 -4.90 -34.13 4.93
CA ASP A 82 -4.45 -34.31 6.31
C ASP A 82 -4.34 -32.94 7.00
N LEU A 83 -5.43 -32.57 7.69
CA LEU A 83 -5.54 -31.31 8.42
C LEU A 83 -4.97 -31.41 9.85
N SER A 84 -4.49 -32.58 10.28
CA SER A 84 -4.17 -32.85 11.69
C SER A 84 -2.89 -32.16 12.17
N ASN A 85 -1.97 -31.83 11.27
CA ASN A 85 -0.67 -31.25 11.60
C ASN A 85 -0.34 -29.99 10.79
N PRO A 86 -1.06 -28.86 11.01
CA PRO A 86 -0.74 -27.61 10.35
C PRO A 86 0.56 -27.01 10.89
N ILE A 87 1.30 -26.33 10.02
CA ILE A 87 2.34 -25.41 10.46
C ILE A 87 1.66 -24.18 11.05
N LYS A 88 1.82 -23.98 12.36
CA LYS A 88 1.29 -22.82 13.07
C LYS A 88 2.32 -21.68 13.04
N LEU A 89 1.92 -20.56 12.45
CA LEU A 89 2.63 -19.29 12.54
C LEU A 89 1.96 -18.42 13.59
N ASP A 90 2.69 -18.10 14.66
CA ASP A 90 2.25 -17.17 15.70
C ASP A 90 2.90 -15.81 15.50
N LEU A 91 2.09 -14.78 15.31
CA LEU A 91 2.53 -13.40 15.10
C LEU A 91 2.54 -12.59 16.41
N SER A 92 1.96 -13.13 17.49
CA SER A 92 1.83 -12.43 18.78
C SER A 92 3.14 -12.39 19.59
N SER A 93 4.07 -13.29 19.29
CA SER A 93 5.39 -13.36 19.92
C SER A 93 6.45 -12.46 19.28
N GLN A 94 6.10 -11.71 18.23
CA GLN A 94 7.03 -10.81 17.56
C GLN A 94 7.26 -9.54 18.39
N ASN A 95 8.51 -9.10 18.47
CA ASN A 95 8.88 -7.81 19.05
C ASN A 95 8.56 -6.67 18.06
N SER A 96 7.28 -6.37 17.93
CA SER A 96 6.72 -5.37 17.01
C SER A 96 5.54 -4.66 17.68
N SER A 97 5.39 -3.35 17.42
CA SER A 97 4.18 -2.60 17.79
C SER A 97 2.92 -3.17 17.11
N PHE A 98 3.10 -3.95 16.05
CA PHE A 98 2.04 -4.64 15.32
C PHE A 98 2.21 -6.16 15.42
N ALA A 99 2.11 -6.72 16.63
CA ALA A 99 2.16 -8.17 16.90
C ALA A 99 0.91 -8.94 16.39
N PHE A 100 0.54 -8.69 15.13
CA PHE A 100 -0.55 -9.27 14.38
C PHE A 100 -0.31 -9.02 12.88
N GLY A 101 -0.80 -9.91 12.02
CA GLY A 101 -0.99 -9.61 10.59
C GLY A 101 -2.31 -8.87 10.39
N LEU A 102 -2.43 -8.15 9.28
CA LEU A 102 -3.64 -7.38 8.99
C LEU A 102 -4.23 -7.81 7.65
N ILE A 103 -5.41 -8.39 7.69
CA ILE A 103 -6.16 -8.75 6.49
C ILE A 103 -7.03 -7.56 6.11
N ASN A 104 -6.78 -7.00 4.94
CA ASN A 104 -7.63 -5.98 4.34
C ASN A 104 -8.26 -6.52 3.06
N ARG A 105 -9.48 -6.06 2.76
CA ARG A 105 -10.02 -6.25 1.41
C ARG A 105 -9.14 -5.42 0.45
N GLN A 106 -8.51 -6.01 -0.57
CA GLN A 106 -7.56 -5.22 -1.40
C GLN A 106 -8.21 -4.12 -2.22
N ASN A 107 -9.50 -4.26 -2.59
CA ASN A 107 -10.21 -3.14 -3.21
C ASN A 107 -10.16 -1.89 -2.30
N LYS A 108 -10.11 -2.09 -0.98
CA LYS A 108 -9.89 -1.05 0.01
C LYS A 108 -8.43 -0.64 0.15
N THR A 109 -7.46 -1.56 0.05
CA THR A 109 -6.03 -1.19 0.07
C THR A 109 -5.67 -0.17 -1.01
N GLU A 110 -6.10 -0.40 -2.26
CA GLU A 110 -5.82 0.55 -3.34
C GLU A 110 -6.62 1.85 -3.19
N GLU A 111 -7.85 1.77 -2.68
CA GLU A 111 -8.66 2.94 -2.34
C GLU A 111 -7.95 3.82 -1.30
N TYR A 112 -7.47 3.26 -0.19
CA TYR A 112 -6.77 4.00 0.85
C TYR A 112 -5.50 4.69 0.34
N LEU A 113 -4.72 4.01 -0.51
CA LEU A 113 -3.51 4.59 -1.09
C LEU A 113 -3.83 5.73 -2.06
N ILE A 114 -4.93 5.63 -2.81
CA ILE A 114 -5.37 6.68 -3.74
C ILE A 114 -5.95 7.87 -2.97
N ASP A 115 -6.78 7.61 -1.97
CA ASP A 115 -7.34 8.66 -1.11
C ASP A 115 -6.24 9.43 -0.39
N ALA A 116 -5.16 8.75 0.02
CA ALA A 116 -3.98 9.40 0.57
C ALA A 116 -3.29 10.35 -0.43
N LEU A 117 -3.18 9.99 -1.72
CA LEU A 117 -2.67 10.88 -2.77
C LEU A 117 -3.58 12.09 -2.97
N TYR A 118 -4.90 11.87 -3.05
CA TYR A 118 -5.86 12.97 -3.19
C TYR A 118 -5.84 13.92 -2.00
N LYS A 119 -5.65 13.39 -0.79
CA LYS A 119 -5.49 14.20 0.42
C LYS A 119 -4.19 15.01 0.40
N LYS A 120 -3.06 14.42 -0.02
CA LYS A 120 -1.80 15.17 -0.22
C LYS A 120 -1.98 16.33 -1.20
N LYS A 121 -2.67 16.07 -2.32
CA LYS A 121 -3.01 17.09 -3.31
C LYS A 121 -3.90 18.19 -2.73
N SER A 122 -4.92 17.86 -1.94
CA SER A 122 -5.79 18.86 -1.30
C SER A 122 -5.10 19.66 -0.20
N MET A 123 -4.06 19.09 0.43
CA MET A 123 -3.17 19.79 1.36
C MET A 123 -2.10 20.67 0.67
N GLY A 124 -2.10 20.74 -0.66
CA GLY A 124 -1.21 21.61 -1.43
C GLY A 124 0.18 21.04 -1.69
N LYS A 125 0.42 19.73 -1.46
CA LYS A 125 1.66 19.07 -1.94
C LYS A 125 1.75 19.21 -3.45
N LYS A 126 2.89 19.68 -3.94
CA LYS A 126 3.14 19.86 -5.37
C LYS A 126 3.33 18.49 -6.03
N ASN A 127 3.18 18.47 -7.35
CA ASN A 127 3.57 17.33 -8.19
C ASN A 127 2.83 16.02 -7.91
N VAL A 128 1.60 16.10 -7.39
CA VAL A 128 0.72 14.93 -7.21
C VAL A 128 -0.19 14.78 -8.44
N PRO A 129 0.14 13.89 -9.40
CA PRO A 129 -0.63 13.70 -10.63
C PRO A 129 -1.96 13.00 -10.33
N ASN A 130 -2.88 13.07 -11.30
CA ASN A 130 -4.02 12.16 -11.33
C ASN A 130 -3.55 10.79 -11.87
N ILE A 131 -4.32 9.73 -11.60
CA ILE A 131 -4.08 8.42 -12.19
C ILE A 131 -4.70 8.40 -13.59
N GLU A 132 -3.89 8.03 -14.58
CA GLU A 132 -4.31 7.94 -15.97
C GLU A 132 -4.66 6.49 -16.31
N PHE A 133 -5.97 6.20 -16.29
CA PHE A 133 -6.52 4.90 -16.66
C PHE A 133 -6.56 4.70 -18.18
N CYS A 134 -6.71 3.45 -18.63
CA CYS A 134 -6.66 3.06 -20.04
C CYS A 134 -5.32 3.40 -20.74
N MET A 135 -4.22 3.46 -19.99
CA MET A 135 -2.89 3.74 -20.53
C MET A 135 -1.95 2.57 -20.26
N GLU A 136 -1.40 1.99 -21.33
CA GLU A 136 -0.43 0.89 -21.27
C GLU A 136 0.94 1.38 -21.74
N LEU A 137 1.97 1.14 -20.93
CA LEU A 137 3.35 1.30 -21.37
C LEU A 137 3.72 0.13 -22.30
N VAL A 138 3.75 0.39 -23.60
CA VAL A 138 4.08 -0.64 -24.61
C VAL A 138 5.59 -0.79 -24.77
N ARG A 139 6.32 0.34 -24.80
CA ARG A 139 7.77 0.36 -24.89
C ARG A 139 8.35 1.51 -24.08
N TYR A 140 9.59 1.35 -23.66
CA TYR A 140 10.44 2.46 -23.27
C TYR A 140 11.82 2.35 -23.93
N LYS A 141 12.52 3.47 -23.99
CA LYS A 141 13.94 3.55 -24.34
C LYS A 141 14.67 4.21 -23.19
N GLU A 142 15.86 3.71 -22.91
CA GLU A 142 16.80 4.36 -22.02
C GLU A 142 17.82 5.10 -22.89
N GLU A 143 17.95 6.41 -22.69
CA GLU A 143 18.92 7.26 -23.37
C GLU A 143 19.68 8.06 -22.31
N ASP A 144 21.01 7.91 -22.25
CA ASP A 144 21.95 8.54 -21.32
C ASP A 144 21.46 8.64 -19.86
N ASN A 145 20.62 9.64 -19.55
CA ASN A 145 20.11 9.97 -18.22
C ASN A 145 18.57 10.02 -18.14
N GLN A 146 17.84 9.49 -19.12
CA GLN A 146 16.38 9.55 -19.16
C GLN A 146 15.74 8.25 -19.67
N ILE A 147 14.54 7.98 -19.16
CA ILE A 147 13.65 6.93 -19.67
C ILE A 147 12.57 7.61 -20.49
N ILE A 148 12.49 7.27 -21.77
CA ILE A 148 11.48 7.77 -22.70
C ILE A 148 10.45 6.66 -22.92
N ALA A 149 9.20 6.90 -22.51
CA ALA A 149 8.08 6.05 -22.90
C ALA A 149 7.79 6.25 -24.40
N VAL A 150 7.75 5.16 -25.18
CA VAL A 150 7.58 5.19 -26.65
C VAL A 150 6.36 4.38 -27.08
#